data_AF-A0A972W7F7-F1
#
_entry.id   AF-A0A972W7F7-F1
#
_cell.length_a   1.000
_cell.length_b   1.000
_cell.length_c   1.000
_cell.angle_alpha   90.00
_cell.angle_beta   90.00
_cell.angle_gamma   90.00
#
_symmetry.space_group_name_H-M   'P 1'
#
loop_
_entity.id
_entity.type
_entity.pdbx_description
1 polymer ?
#
loop_
_entity_poly.entity_id
_entity_poly.type
_entity_poly.pdbx_seq_one_letter_code
_entity_poly.pdbx_strand_id
1 'polypeptide(L)'
;MAKKKSSSKGTASNADALMRTLFKKMEAEKSAEGLNDNVIIPFAAALEEVCEARGYMLNIFGDKSNIVFTGDKADAEAIYNMIEEYLAAKG
;
A
#
# COMPACT_ATOMS: atom_id res chain seq x y z
N MET A 1 -46.33 -8.37 -20.79
CA MET A 1 -44.91 -8.75 -20.91
C MET A 1 -44.22 -8.45 -19.60
N ALA A 2 -43.68 -9.46 -18.91
CA ALA A 2 -43.06 -9.31 -17.60
C ALA A 2 -41.67 -8.63 -17.74
N LYS A 3 -41.46 -7.52 -17.02
CA LYS A 3 -40.15 -6.88 -16.84
C LYS A 3 -39.24 -7.82 -16.05
N LYS A 4 -38.24 -8.43 -16.71
CA LYS A 4 -37.13 -9.09 -16.01
C LYS A 4 -36.12 -8.03 -15.57
N LYS A 5 -36.15 -7.74 -14.27
CA LYS A 5 -35.15 -6.96 -13.55
C LYS A 5 -33.93 -7.86 -13.35
N SER A 6 -32.94 -7.80 -14.24
CA SER A 6 -31.67 -8.50 -14.01
C SER A 6 -30.80 -7.65 -13.10
N SER A 7 -30.76 -8.09 -11.84
CA SER A 7 -29.90 -7.64 -10.77
C SER A 7 -28.46 -7.46 -11.22
N SER A 8 -27.98 -6.21 -11.20
CA SER A 8 -26.57 -5.89 -11.15
C SER A 8 -25.99 -6.36 -9.81
N LYS A 9 -25.63 -7.64 -9.71
CA LYS A 9 -24.70 -8.10 -8.66
C LYS A 9 -23.34 -7.51 -9.04
N GLY A 10 -23.03 -6.35 -8.46
CA GLY A 10 -21.71 -5.75 -8.56
C GLY A 10 -20.68 -6.78 -8.13
N THR A 11 -19.85 -7.21 -9.06
CA THR A 11 -18.58 -7.87 -8.77
C THR A 11 -17.83 -6.94 -7.84
N ALA A 12 -17.75 -7.31 -6.55
CA ALA A 12 -16.79 -6.68 -5.66
C ALA A 12 -15.44 -6.73 -6.37
N SER A 13 -14.78 -5.58 -6.51
CA SER A 13 -13.56 -5.51 -7.28
C SER A 13 -12.52 -6.46 -6.67
N ASN A 14 -11.60 -7.01 -7.46
CA ASN A 14 -10.55 -7.88 -6.93
C ASN A 14 -9.75 -7.20 -5.79
N ALA A 15 -9.69 -5.86 -5.78
CA ALA A 15 -9.12 -5.07 -4.71
C ALA A 15 -9.88 -5.22 -3.38
N ASP A 16 -11.22 -5.21 -3.41
CA ASP A 16 -12.06 -5.41 -2.21
C ASP A 16 -11.87 -6.82 -1.61
N ALA A 17 -11.64 -7.82 -2.47
CA ALA A 17 -11.37 -9.19 -2.03
C ALA A 17 -9.99 -9.32 -1.37
N LEU A 18 -8.96 -8.66 -1.92
CA LEU A 18 -7.62 -8.64 -1.32
C LEU A 18 -7.63 -7.94 0.04
N MET A 19 -8.25 -6.76 0.13
CA MET A 19 -8.42 -6.02 1.39
C MET A 19 -9.07 -6.89 2.47
N ARG A 20 -10.18 -7.56 2.16
CA ARG A 20 -10.85 -8.46 3.12
C ARG A 20 -9.97 -9.64 3.55
N THR A 21 -9.11 -10.12 2.67
CA THR A 21 -8.19 -11.23 2.97
C THR A 21 -7.08 -10.78 3.93
N LEU A 22 -6.51 -9.61 3.69
CA LEU A 22 -5.51 -8.99 4.57
C LEU A 22 -6.11 -8.75 5.96
N PHE A 23 -7.31 -8.17 6.05
CA PHE A 23 -8.01 -7.98 7.32
C PHE A 23 -8.17 -9.28 8.11
N LYS A 24 -8.66 -10.35 7.46
CA LYS A 24 -8.83 -11.65 8.12
C LYS A 24 -7.51 -12.23 8.64
N LYS A 25 -6.41 -12.02 7.91
CA LYS A 25 -5.07 -12.48 8.35
C LYS A 25 -4.61 -11.70 9.57
N MET A 26 -4.81 -10.38 9.58
CA MET A 26 -4.45 -9.54 10.73
C MET A 26 -5.28 -9.88 11.97
N GLU A 27 -6.60 -10.11 11.83
CA GLU A 27 -7.48 -10.48 12.95
C GLU A 27 -7.20 -11.89 13.51
N ALA A 28 -6.61 -12.78 12.72
CA ALA A 28 -6.29 -14.14 13.17
C ALA A 28 -5.07 -14.20 14.09
N GLU A 29 -4.26 -13.15 14.12
CA GLU A 29 -3.04 -13.09 14.92
C GLU A 29 -3.36 -12.80 16.39
N LYS A 30 -2.78 -13.59 17.29
CA LYS A 30 -3.11 -13.58 18.73
C LYS A 30 -2.28 -12.59 19.53
N SER A 31 -1.21 -12.06 18.95
CA SER A 31 -0.28 -11.13 19.58
C SER A 31 0.20 -10.09 18.58
N ALA A 32 0.67 -8.95 19.10
CA ALA A 32 1.29 -7.91 18.29
C ALA A 32 2.55 -8.40 17.56
N GLU A 33 3.34 -9.27 18.19
CA GLU A 33 4.52 -9.90 17.60
C GLU A 33 4.14 -10.80 16.42
N GLY A 34 3.12 -11.66 16.58
CA GLY A 34 2.61 -12.50 15.48
C GLY A 34 2.03 -11.67 14.32
N LEU A 35 1.30 -10.60 14.62
CA LEU A 35 0.81 -9.67 13.60
C LEU A 35 1.95 -9.03 12.80
N ASN A 36 3.02 -8.62 13.49
CA ASN A 36 4.16 -7.98 12.85
C ASN A 36 4.93 -8.97 11.97
N ASP A 37 5.27 -10.14 12.53
CA ASP A 37 6.14 -11.12 11.89
C ASP A 37 5.45 -11.89 10.76
N ASN A 38 4.16 -12.21 10.92
CA ASN A 38 3.43 -13.08 9.99
C ASN A 38 2.67 -12.31 8.90
N VAL A 39 2.39 -11.02 9.10
CA VAL A 39 1.54 -10.25 8.18
C VAL A 39 2.18 -8.94 7.74
N ILE A 40 2.57 -8.07 8.67
CA ILE A 40 3.05 -6.72 8.32
C ILE A 40 4.39 -6.78 7.59
N ILE A 41 5.39 -7.44 8.16
CA ILE A 41 6.72 -7.56 7.56
C ILE A 41 6.66 -8.26 6.19
N PRO A 42 5.98 -9.43 6.04
CA PRO A 42 5.87 -10.07 4.73
C PRO A 42 5.15 -9.23 3.67
N PHE A 43 4.11 -8.48 4.07
CA PHE A 43 3.42 -7.58 3.15
C PHE A 43 4.30 -6.43 2.69
N ALA A 44 5.04 -5.80 3.62
CA ALA A 44 5.98 -4.73 3.31
C ALA A 44 7.10 -5.23 2.39
N ALA A 45 7.71 -6.37 2.69
CA ALA A 45 8.75 -6.98 1.86
C ALA A 45 8.23 -7.28 0.43
N ALA A 46 7.04 -7.86 0.30
CA ALA A 46 6.44 -8.11 -1.02
C ALA A 46 6.14 -6.80 -1.78
N LEU A 47 5.73 -5.74 -1.08
CA LEU A 47 5.52 -4.42 -1.67
C LEU A 47 6.85 -3.81 -2.13
N GLU A 48 7.90 -3.90 -1.33
CA GLU A 48 9.26 -3.46 -1.65
C GLU A 48 9.81 -4.16 -2.89
N GLU A 49 9.72 -5.48 -2.98
CA GLU A 49 10.19 -6.24 -4.16
C GLU A 49 9.48 -5.79 -5.44
N VAL A 50 8.16 -5.56 -5.38
CA VAL A 50 7.38 -5.09 -6.53
C VAL A 50 7.74 -3.64 -6.88
N CYS A 51 7.96 -2.79 -5.87
CA CYS A 51 8.37 -1.41 -6.05
C CYS A 51 9.75 -1.33 -6.71
N GLU A 52 10.74 -2.04 -6.17
CA GLU A 52 12.09 -2.11 -6.71
C GLU A 52 12.09 -2.60 -8.16
N ALA A 53 11.42 -3.71 -8.44
CA ALA A 53 11.32 -4.28 -9.78
C ALA A 53 10.67 -3.32 -10.82
N ARG A 54 9.91 -2.32 -10.34
CA ARG A 54 9.21 -1.34 -11.20
C ARG A 54 9.78 0.07 -11.10
N GLY A 55 10.85 0.28 -10.34
CA GLY A 55 11.47 1.59 -10.12
C GLY A 55 10.62 2.54 -9.26
N TYR A 56 9.73 2.04 -8.42
CA TYR A 56 8.92 2.85 -7.50
C TYR A 56 9.70 3.16 -6.22
N MET A 57 9.53 4.36 -5.69
CA MET A 57 10.01 4.72 -4.35
C MET A 57 8.86 4.64 -3.35
N LEU A 58 9.02 3.83 -2.30
CA LEU A 58 8.03 3.69 -1.22
C LEU A 58 8.43 4.62 -0.07
N ASN A 59 7.55 5.54 0.32
CA ASN A 59 7.75 6.40 1.49
C ASN A 59 6.66 6.12 2.54
N ILE A 60 7.06 5.74 3.75
CA ILE A 60 6.18 5.48 4.89
C ILE A 60 6.40 6.58 5.94
N PHE A 61 5.33 7.31 6.29
CA PHE A 61 5.37 8.38 7.29
C PHE A 61 4.29 8.18 8.36
N GLY A 62 4.70 7.78 9.56
CA GLY A 62 3.77 7.52 10.66
C GLY A 62 2.82 6.36 10.35
N ASP A 63 1.51 6.58 10.53
CA ASP A 63 0.45 5.61 10.19
C ASP A 63 -0.04 5.73 8.74
N LYS A 64 0.55 6.64 7.93
CA LYS A 64 0.20 6.89 6.54
C LYS A 64 1.35 6.52 5.61
N SER A 65 1.00 6.10 4.40
CA SER A 65 1.96 5.87 3.34
C SER A 65 1.59 6.71 2.12
N ASN A 66 2.61 7.26 1.46
CA ASN A 66 2.49 7.89 0.15
C ASN A 66 3.28 7.05 -0.83
N ILE A 67 2.65 6.65 -1.94
CA ILE A 67 3.35 6.05 -3.08
C ILE A 67 3.54 7.17 -4.09
N VAL A 68 4.80 7.54 -4.33
CA VAL A 68 5.17 8.56 -5.31
C VAL A 68 5.84 7.86 -6.50
N PHE A 69 5.31 8.08 -7.70
CA PHE A 69 5.88 7.54 -8.94
C PHE A 69 6.64 8.64 -9.67
N THR A 70 7.90 8.35 -10.01
CA THR A 70 8.61 9.05 -11.06
C THR A 70 9.45 8.04 -11.85
N GLY A 71 9.43 8.17 -13.17
CA GLY A 71 10.22 7.32 -14.07
C GLY A 71 11.62 7.87 -14.34
N ASP A 72 11.94 9.04 -13.79
CA ASP A 72 13.22 9.72 -13.98
C ASP A 72 14.00 9.79 -12.67
N LYS A 73 15.30 9.48 -12.74
CA LYS A 73 16.19 9.42 -11.58
C LYS A 73 16.45 10.79 -10.95
N ALA A 74 16.52 11.85 -11.76
CA ALA A 74 16.73 13.21 -11.27
C ALA A 74 15.48 13.71 -10.54
N ASP A 75 14.29 13.37 -11.04
CA ASP A 75 13.04 13.67 -10.35
C ASP A 75 12.93 12.92 -9.01
N ALA A 76 13.40 11.67 -8.94
CA ALA A 76 13.43 10.90 -7.70
C ALA A 76 14.34 11.56 -6.64
N GLU A 77 15.52 12.00 -7.05
CA GLU A 77 16.47 12.72 -6.20
C GLU A 77 15.94 14.09 -5.78
N ALA A 78 15.28 14.82 -6.68
CA ALA A 78 14.66 16.10 -6.37
C ALA A 78 13.52 15.97 -5.34
N ILE A 79 12.68 14.94 -5.48
CA ILE A 79 11.60 14.66 -4.51
C ILE A 79 12.18 14.30 -3.14
N TYR A 80 13.24 13.47 -3.10
CA TYR A 80 13.94 13.13 -1.87
C TYR A 80 14.49 14.39 -1.18
N ASN A 81 15.24 15.22 -1.92
CA ASN A 81 15.84 16.44 -1.38
C ASN A 81 14.77 17.45 -0.91
N MET A 82 13.66 17.57 -1.62
CA MET A 82 12.53 18.42 -1.19
C MET A 82 11.96 17.98 0.17
N ILE A 83 11.88 16.67 0.41
CA ILE A 83 11.43 16.12 1.70
C ILE A 83 12.44 16.44 2.80
N GLU A 84 13.74 16.19 2.56
CA GLU A 84 14.82 16.50 3.52
C GLU A 84 14.87 17.99 3.87
N GLU A 85 14.79 18.88 2.88
CA GLU A 85 14.76 20.33 3.08
C GLU A 85 13.57 20.78 3.93
N TYR A 86 12.38 20.23 3.66
CA TYR A 86 11.18 20.52 4.46
C TYR A 86 11.34 20.10 5.92
N LEU A 87 11.97 18.95 6.18
CA LEU A 87 12.24 18.46 7.53
C LEU A 87 13.30 19.31 8.25
N ALA A 88 14.36 19.70 7.55
CA ALA A 88 15.42 20.55 8.07
C ALA A 88 14.91 21.95 8.45
N ALA A 89 13.96 22.52 7.69
CA ALA A 89 13.37 23.83 7.98
C ALA A 89 12.42 23.83 9.21
N LYS A 90 12.08 22.66 9.75
CA LYS A 90 11.20 22.48 10.92
C LYS A 90 11.97 22.23 12.21
N GLY A 91 13.27 21.93 12.14
CA GLY A 91 14.19 21.78 13.28
C GLY A 91 14.95 23.05 13.57
#